data_AF-A0A2N1QQI7-F1
#
_entry.id   AF-A0A2N1QQI7-F1
#
_cell.length_a   1.000
_cell.length_b   1.000
_cell.length_c   1.000
_cell.angle_alpha   90.00
_cell.angle_beta   90.00
_cell.angle_gamma   90.00
#
_symmetry.space_group_name_H-M   'P 1'
#
loop_
_entity.id
_entity.type
_entity.pdbx_description
1 polymer ?
#
loop_
_entity_poly.entity_id
_entity_poly.type
_entity_poly.pdbx_seq_one_letter_code
_entity_poly.pdbx_strand_id
1 'polypeptide(L)'
;MEQTSAKTPTFGQALFVLLVDAAIISYGVLDIHFESGAVFGLALSAHIPLFLAAVFTAIMGAIFVGKPWSEVEEGMINGITVALQAVLILLAVGGLIGAWILSGVVPTLI
;
A
#
# COMPACT_ATOMS: atom_id res chain seq x y z
N MET A 1 -3.31 27.95 -21.78
CA MET A 1 -3.97 26.85 -22.52
C MET A 1 -4.67 26.01 -21.45
N GLU A 2 -5.99 25.90 -21.55
CA GLU A 2 -6.96 25.28 -20.63
C GLU A 2 -6.51 24.88 -19.21
N GLN A 3 -6.89 25.69 -18.21
CA GLN A 3 -7.09 25.22 -16.83
C GLN A 3 -8.37 24.37 -16.81
N THR A 4 -8.30 23.12 -17.28
CA THR A 4 -9.42 22.18 -17.17
C THR A 4 -9.69 21.92 -15.68
N SER A 5 -10.92 22.21 -15.28
CA SER A 5 -11.47 22.06 -13.94
C SER A 5 -11.06 20.72 -13.31
N ALA A 6 -10.14 20.77 -12.36
CA ALA A 6 -9.76 19.63 -11.55
C ALA A 6 -10.97 19.19 -10.73
N LYS A 7 -11.66 18.14 -11.18
CA LYS A 7 -12.68 17.48 -10.35
C LYS A 7 -11.96 16.83 -9.18
N THR A 8 -12.22 17.36 -7.99
CA THR A 8 -11.84 16.68 -6.76
C THR A 8 -12.55 15.33 -6.74
N PRO A 9 -11.83 14.21 -6.55
CA PRO A 9 -12.49 12.92 -6.41
C PRO A 9 -13.49 13.02 -5.26
N THR A 10 -14.73 12.63 -5.52
CA THR A 10 -15.77 12.64 -4.49
C THR A 10 -15.38 11.61 -3.43
N PHE A 11 -15.55 11.91 -2.14
CA PHE A 11 -15.19 11.01 -1.03
C PHE A 11 -15.70 9.57 -1.23
N GLY A 12 -16.90 9.41 -1.79
CA GLY A 12 -17.48 8.11 -2.14
C GLY A 12 -16.72 7.34 -3.22
N GLN A 13 -16.09 8.01 -4.19
CA GLN A 13 -15.27 7.38 -5.23
C GLN A 13 -13.96 6.86 -4.66
N ALA A 14 -13.32 7.63 -3.78
CA ALA A 14 -12.11 7.20 -3.09
C ALA A 14 -12.40 5.97 -2.21
N LEU A 15 -13.50 5.98 -1.45
CA LEU A 15 -13.92 4.84 -0.64
C LEU A 15 -14.23 3.61 -1.51
N PHE A 16 -14.90 3.80 -2.65
CA PHE A 16 -15.18 2.72 -3.58
C PHE A 16 -13.89 2.07 -4.11
N VAL A 17 -12.93 2.86 -4.59
CA VAL A 17 -11.64 2.35 -5.06
C VAL A 17 -10.89 1.60 -3.96
N LEU A 18 -10.87 2.16 -2.74
CA LEU A 18 -10.19 1.56 -1.59
C LEU A 18 -10.80 0.20 -1.20
N LEU A 19 -12.14 0.10 -1.19
CA LEU A 19 -12.83 -1.17 -0.90
C LEU A 19 -12.57 -2.22 -1.98
N VAL A 20 -12.54 -1.81 -3.25
CA VAL A 20 -12.23 -2.72 -4.36
C VAL A 20 -10.79 -3.21 -4.28
N ASP A 21 -9.81 -2.32 -4.04
CA ASP A 21 -8.42 -2.71 -3.85
C ASP A 21 -8.22 -3.64 -2.66
N ALA A 22 -8.89 -3.37 -1.54
CA ALA A 22 -8.85 -4.23 -0.36
C ALA A 22 -9.40 -5.64 -0.66
N ALA A 23 -10.46 -5.74 -1.47
CA ALA A 23 -11.01 -7.00 -1.93
C ALA A 23 -10.07 -7.72 -2.90
N ILE A 24 -9.45 -7.01 -3.85
CA ILE A 24 -8.48 -7.56 -4.81
C ILE A 24 -7.27 -8.13 -4.08
N ILE A 25 -6.69 -7.37 -3.14
CA ILE A 25 -5.51 -7.79 -2.37
C ILE A 25 -5.87 -8.94 -1.43
N SER A 26 -7.01 -8.85 -0.72
CA SER A 26 -7.46 -9.94 0.15
C SER A 26 -7.65 -11.23 -0.64
N TYR A 27 -8.38 -11.18 -1.76
CA TYR A 27 -8.62 -12.38 -2.57
C TYR A 27 -7.35 -12.93 -3.21
N GLY A 28 -6.40 -12.06 -3.58
CA GLY A 28 -5.14 -12.48 -4.19
C GLY A 28 -4.13 -13.10 -3.21
N VAL A 29 -4.04 -12.58 -1.98
CA VAL A 29 -3.04 -12.97 -0.98
C VAL A 29 -3.54 -14.06 -0.04
N LEU A 30 -4.82 -14.06 0.30
CA LEU A 30 -5.35 -15.03 1.27
C LEU A 30 -5.25 -16.46 0.71
N ASP A 31 -4.94 -17.40 1.59
CA ASP A 31 -5.02 -18.83 1.35
C ASP A 31 -5.82 -19.45 2.50
N ILE A 32 -7.14 -19.34 2.43
CA ILE A 32 -8.02 -19.90 3.45
C ILE A 32 -8.49 -21.26 2.96
N HIS A 33 -7.91 -22.30 3.54
CA HIS A 33 -8.41 -23.66 3.41
C HIS A 33 -9.54 -23.89 4.42
N PHE A 34 -10.78 -23.94 3.94
CA PHE A 34 -11.93 -24.32 4.77
C PHE A 34 -12.03 -25.84 4.91
N GLU A 35 -12.45 -26.33 6.08
CA GLU A 35 -12.70 -27.77 6.33
C GLU A 35 -13.74 -28.38 5.36
N SER A 36 -14.56 -27.55 4.71
CA SER A 36 -15.51 -27.96 3.66
C SER A 36 -14.86 -28.25 2.29
N GLY A 37 -13.52 -28.18 2.18
CA GLY A 37 -12.78 -28.36 0.93
C GLY A 37 -12.80 -27.14 -0.01
N ALA A 38 -13.32 -26.00 0.46
CA ALA A 38 -13.29 -24.74 -0.28
C ALA A 38 -11.96 -24.03 -0.02
N VAL A 39 -11.25 -23.70 -1.10
CA VAL A 39 -10.03 -22.88 -1.06
C VAL A 39 -10.41 -21.46 -1.44
N PHE A 40 -10.24 -20.52 -0.51
CA PHE A 40 -10.46 -19.10 -0.76
C PHE A 40 -9.13 -18.37 -0.89
N GLY A 41 -8.90 -17.88 -2.11
CA GLY A 41 -7.76 -17.10 -2.51
C GLY A 41 -6.66 -17.94 -3.18
N LEU A 42 -5.82 -17.28 -3.97
CA LEU A 42 -4.93 -17.95 -4.92
C LEU A 42 -3.52 -18.20 -4.35
N ALA A 43 -3.25 -17.85 -3.09
CA ALA A 43 -1.94 -17.92 -2.46
C ALA A 43 -0.83 -17.24 -3.29
N LEU A 44 -1.14 -16.14 -4.00
CA LEU A 44 -0.15 -15.45 -4.81
C LEU A 44 0.79 -14.65 -3.90
N SER A 45 2.05 -14.52 -4.35
CA SER A 45 2.99 -13.57 -3.77
C SER A 45 2.36 -12.18 -3.73
N ALA A 46 2.49 -11.49 -2.59
CA ALA A 46 1.89 -10.18 -2.35
C ALA A 46 2.22 -9.13 -3.44
N HIS A 47 3.31 -9.31 -4.19
CA HIS A 47 3.63 -8.45 -5.33
C HIS A 47 2.57 -8.45 -6.43
N ILE A 48 1.99 -9.60 -6.78
CA ILE A 48 1.11 -9.71 -7.95
C ILE A 48 -0.25 -9.03 -7.69
N PRO A 49 -0.95 -9.30 -6.57
CA PRO A 49 -2.21 -8.62 -6.25
C PRO A 49 -2.03 -7.12 -6.05
N LEU A 50 -0.90 -6.70 -5.47
CA LEU A 50 -0.61 -5.29 -5.21
C LEU A 50 -0.32 -4.52 -6.51
N PHE A 51 0.36 -5.14 -7.46
CA PHE A 51 0.52 -4.59 -8.81
C PHE A 51 -0.83 -4.45 -9.52
N LEU A 52 -1.70 -5.46 -9.44
CA LEU A 52 -3.02 -5.44 -10.06
C LEU A 52 -3.90 -4.32 -9.48
N ALA A 53 -3.91 -4.17 -8.16
CA ALA A 53 -4.60 -3.09 -7.46
C ALA A 53 -4.05 -1.70 -7.87
N ALA A 54 -2.73 -1.56 -7.96
CA ALA A 54 -2.11 -0.31 -8.41
C ALA A 54 -2.53 0.08 -9.84
N VAL A 55 -2.57 -0.89 -10.77
CA VAL A 55 -3.04 -0.66 -12.14
C VAL A 55 -4.52 -0.29 -12.16
N PHE A 56 -5.36 -0.99 -11.39
CA PHE A 56 -6.77 -0.68 -11.26
C PHE A 56 -6.99 0.75 -10.76
N THR A 57 -6.32 1.13 -9.68
CA THR A 57 -6.39 2.47 -9.10
C THR A 57 -5.83 3.54 -10.04
N ALA A 58 -4.79 3.25 -10.82
CA ALA A 58 -4.29 4.18 -11.83
C ALA A 58 -5.33 4.44 -12.94
N ILE A 59 -6.02 3.40 -13.42
CA ILE A 59 -7.10 3.53 -14.43
C ILE A 59 -8.27 4.34 -13.85
N MET A 60 -8.68 4.04 -12.63
CA MET A 60 -9.76 4.77 -11.95
C MET A 60 -9.37 6.23 -11.72
N GLY A 61 -8.14 6.49 -11.29
CA GLY A 61 -7.59 7.84 -11.15
C GLY A 61 -7.60 8.63 -12.47
N ALA A 62 -7.22 8.00 -13.57
CA ALA A 62 -7.25 8.62 -14.89
C ALA A 62 -8.67 8.98 -15.34
N ILE A 63 -9.66 8.13 -15.07
CA ILE A 63 -11.07 8.35 -15.44
C ILE A 63 -11.71 9.44 -14.55
N PHE A 64 -11.41 9.48 -13.25
CA PHE A 64 -12.12 10.34 -12.30
C PHE A 64 -11.49 11.72 -12.09
N VAL A 65 -10.16 11.84 -12.16
CA VAL A 65 -9.43 13.02 -11.67
C VAL A 65 -9.10 14.00 -12.79
N GLY A 66 -8.94 13.54 -14.03
CA GLY A 66 -8.68 14.40 -15.20
C GLY A 66 -7.42 15.27 -15.11
N LYS A 67 -6.56 15.01 -14.11
CA LYS A 67 -5.28 15.72 -13.91
C LYS A 67 -4.21 15.19 -14.86
N PRO A 68 -3.23 16.03 -15.25
CA PRO A 68 -2.10 15.57 -16.03
C PRO A 68 -1.33 14.49 -15.25
N TRP A 69 -0.90 13.43 -15.94
CA TRP A 69 -0.16 12.31 -15.34
C TRP A 69 1.07 12.77 -14.55
N SER A 70 1.76 13.81 -15.02
CA SER A 70 2.91 14.41 -14.33
C SER A 70 2.61 14.82 -12.88
N GLU A 71 1.40 15.32 -12.60
CA GLU A 71 1.03 15.76 -11.25
C GLU A 71 0.69 14.55 -10.35
N VAL A 72 0.15 13.47 -10.94
CA VAL A 72 -0.12 12.20 -10.24
C VAL A 72 1.20 11.51 -9.89
N GLU A 73 2.14 11.45 -10.84
CA GLU A 73 3.46 10.86 -10.66
C GLU A 73 4.28 11.60 -9.59
N GLU A 74 4.30 12.93 -9.64
CA GLU A 74 4.98 13.75 -8.63
C GLU A 74 4.38 13.54 -7.23
N GLY A 75 3.05 13.44 -7.13
CA GLY A 75 2.36 13.09 -5.89
C GLY A 75 2.75 11.70 -5.35
N MET A 76 2.86 10.70 -6.23
CA MET A 76 3.33 9.36 -5.86
C MET A 76 4.76 9.37 -5.35
N ILE A 77 5.68 10.05 -6.05
CA ILE A 77 7.10 10.16 -5.66
C ILE A 77 7.24 10.86 -4.31
N ASN A 78 6.50 11.94 -4.09
CA ASN A 78 6.51 12.65 -2.81
C ASN A 78 5.98 11.76 -1.67
N GLY A 79 4.89 11.03 -1.90
CA GLY A 79 4.34 10.09 -0.93
C GLY A 79 5.34 9.00 -0.53
N ILE A 80 6.04 8.43 -1.51
CA ILE A 80 7.10 7.43 -1.27
C ILE A 80 8.26 8.06 -0.47
N THR A 81 8.67 9.28 -0.82
CA THR A 81 9.78 9.98 -0.14
C THR A 81 9.48 10.21 1.34
N VAL A 82 8.26 10.66 1.67
CA VAL A 82 7.82 10.85 3.06
C VAL A 82 7.79 9.52 3.82
N ALA A 83 7.26 8.46 3.21
CA ALA A 83 7.22 7.13 3.83
C ALA A 83 8.63 6.56 4.07
N LEU A 84 9.56 6.78 3.13
CA LEU A 84 10.93 6.29 3.22
C LEU A 84 11.66 6.86 4.44
N GLN A 85 11.49 8.14 4.75
CA GLN A 85 12.09 8.75 5.94
C GLN A 85 11.65 8.04 7.22
N ALA A 86 10.36 7.73 7.35
CA ALA A 86 9.83 6.99 8.50
C ALA A 86 10.38 5.56 8.58
N VAL A 87 10.44 4.85 7.44
CA VAL A 87 10.99 3.48 7.37
C VAL A 87 12.45 3.43 7.80
N LEU A 88 13.27 4.41 7.40
CA LEU A 88 14.68 4.48 7.81
C LEU A 88 14.84 4.66 9.32
N ILE A 89 13.99 5.47 9.95
CA ILE A 89 13.99 5.64 11.41
C ILE A 89 13.59 4.33 12.11
N LEU A 90 12.50 3.70 11.65
CA LEU A 90 12.04 2.42 12.21
C LEU A 90 13.11 1.32 12.07
N LEU A 91 13.83 1.30 10.95
CA LEU A 91 14.94 0.37 10.72
C LEU A 91 16.11 0.63 11.67
N ALA A 92 16.50 1.89 11.86
CA ALA A 92 17.58 2.25 12.77
C ALA A 92 17.24 1.87 14.22
N VAL A 93 16.03 2.19 14.69
CA VAL A 93 15.60 1.88 16.06
C VAL A 93 15.39 0.39 16.26
N GLY A 94 14.74 -0.30 15.30
CA GLY A 94 14.55 -1.75 15.36
C GLY A 94 15.88 -2.50 15.36
N GLY A 95 16.84 -2.07 14.53
CA GLY A 95 18.20 -2.62 14.52
C GLY A 95 18.94 -2.38 15.83
N LEU A 96 18.83 -1.19 16.42
CA LEU A 96 19.46 -0.86 17.70
C LEU A 96 18.92 -1.72 18.84
N ILE A 97 17.59 -1.85 18.95
CA ILE A 97 16.95 -2.69 19.96
C ILE A 97 17.33 -4.16 19.76
N GLY A 98 17.31 -4.65 18.52
CA GLY A 98 17.73 -6.01 18.18
C GLY A 98 19.18 -6.29 18.60
N ALA A 99 20.09 -5.36 18.33
CA ALA A 99 21.50 -5.48 18.72
C ALA A 99 21.71 -5.49 20.24
N TRP A 100 20.97 -4.65 20.98
CA TRP A 100 21.05 -4.62 22.46
C TRP A 100 20.44 -5.84 23.13
N ILE A 101 19.40 -6.43 22.56
CA ILE A 101 18.86 -7.72 23.02
C ILE A 101 19.89 -8.82 22.79
N LEU A 102 20.52 -8.86 21.61
CA LEU A 102 21.52 -9.87 21.27
C LEU A 102 22.79 -9.78 22.14
N SER A 103 23.21 -8.57 22.51
CA SER A 103 24.38 -8.34 23.37
C SER A 103 24.13 -8.56 24.85
N GLY A 104 22.87 -8.78 25.27
CA GLY A 104 22.51 -8.97 26.67
C GLY A 104 22.62 -7.72 27.54
N VAL A 105 22.86 -6.54 26.96
CA VAL A 105 23.01 -5.27 27.70
C VAL A 105 21.71 -4.86 28.38
N VAL A 106 20.56 -4.97 27.70
CA VAL A 106 19.24 -4.65 28.31
C VAL A 106 18.76 -5.78 29.24
N PRO A 107 18.84 -7.07 28.88
CA PRO A 107 18.47 -8.18 29.76
C PRO A 107 19.23 -8.26 31.08
N THR A 108 20.44 -7.71 31.17
CA THR A 108 21.26 -7.73 32.41
C THR A 108 21.04 -6.50 33.30
N LEU A 109 20.31 -5.49 32.81
CA LEU A 109 19.93 -4.29 33.59
C LEU A 109 18.64 -4.48 34.40
N ILE A 110 17.85 -5.50 34.06
CA ILE A 110 16.67 -5.97 34.82
C ILE A 110 17.07 -7.09 35.77
#